data_AF-A0A1E1J2P7-F1
#
_entry.id   AF-A0A1E1J2P7-F1
#
_cell.length_a   1.000
_cell.length_b   1.000
_cell.length_c   1.000
_cell.angle_alpha   90.00
_cell.angle_beta   90.00
_cell.angle_gamma   90.00
#
_symmetry.space_group_name_H-M   'P 1'
#
loop_
_entity.id
_entity.type
_entity.pdbx_description
1 polymer ?
#
loop_
_entity_poly.entity_id
_entity_poly.type
_entity_poly.pdbx_seq_one_letter_code
_entity_poly.pdbx_strand_id
1 'polypeptide(L)'
;MKSPTPLRLTLGASIAVGMVFVLYLFAGLFGYLDFGAAMTGSALRHYNPIEDKMMGVGYAGILFKLCVGYGLHMIPVRDAIYHCVRVDVHTLEWWKNACLCGLMALLSLVAGLFLPNVKVAFGLVGGFSGGFIGFIYPALMVMYAGSWSLSSVGWYHYLSTYLLLIVGVIGVVWGTASSIYGEI
;
A
#
# COMPACT_ATOMS: atom_id res chain seq x y z
N MET A 1 15.94 1.13 14.25
CA MET A 1 17.28 0.62 13.88
C MET A 1 18.34 1.38 14.66
N LYS A 2 19.26 0.68 15.34
CA LYS A 2 20.39 1.30 16.04
C LYS A 2 21.53 1.50 15.02
N SER A 3 21.74 2.74 14.59
CA SER A 3 22.72 3.21 13.57
C SER A 3 22.34 2.93 12.10
N PRO A 4 21.54 3.80 11.45
CA PRO A 4 21.16 3.66 10.05
C PRO A 4 22.35 4.01 9.12
N THR A 5 22.67 3.10 8.20
CA THR A 5 23.58 3.35 7.07
C THR A 5 22.89 2.89 5.79
N PRO A 6 23.18 3.49 4.61
CA PRO A 6 22.52 3.11 3.35
C PRO A 6 22.57 1.61 3.08
N LEU A 7 23.74 0.99 3.29
CA LEU A 7 23.93 -0.45 3.11
C LEU A 7 23.04 -1.29 4.05
N ARG A 8 22.96 -0.93 5.34
CA ARG A 8 22.16 -1.68 6.32
C ARG A 8 20.67 -1.51 6.07
N LEU A 9 20.25 -0.31 5.63
CA LEU A 9 18.88 -0.02 5.25
C LEU A 9 18.47 -0.84 4.02
N THR A 10 19.28 -0.81 2.96
CA THR A 10 19.01 -1.58 1.74
C THR A 10 19.02 -3.07 2.00
N LEU A 11 19.99 -3.60 2.76
CA LEU A 11 20.03 -5.02 3.09
C LEU A 11 18.80 -5.46 3.90
N GLY A 12 18.43 -4.70 4.91
CA GLY A 12 17.23 -4.97 5.72
C GLY A 12 15.96 -4.93 4.88
N ALA A 13 15.82 -3.94 4.00
CA ALA A 13 14.70 -3.84 3.06
C ALA A 13 14.66 -5.02 2.09
N SER A 14 15.80 -5.40 1.49
CA SER A 14 15.89 -6.53 0.56
C SER A 14 15.50 -7.85 1.21
N ILE A 15 15.94 -8.10 2.44
CA ILE A 15 15.56 -9.31 3.19
C ILE A 15 14.05 -9.31 3.46
N ALA A 16 13.49 -8.19 3.91
CA ALA A 16 12.06 -8.08 4.18
C ALA A 16 11.22 -8.28 2.91
N VAL A 17 11.59 -7.63 1.80
CA VAL A 17 10.92 -7.78 0.50
C VAL A 17 11.03 -9.21 -0.01
N GLY A 18 12.21 -9.83 0.10
CA GLY A 18 12.42 -11.23 -0.27
C GLY A 18 11.53 -12.19 0.51
N MET A 19 11.39 -11.99 1.83
CA MET A 19 10.49 -12.79 2.66
C MET A 19 9.03 -12.62 2.25
N VAL A 20 8.57 -11.38 2.04
CA VAL A 20 7.20 -11.10 1.59
C VAL A 20 6.94 -11.70 0.22
N PHE A 21 7.91 -11.62 -0.69
CA PHE A 21 7.82 -12.23 -2.02
C PHE A 21 7.59 -13.74 -1.93
N VAL A 22 8.36 -14.45 -1.11
CA VAL A 22 8.19 -15.91 -0.92
C VAL A 22 6.80 -16.24 -0.37
N LEU A 23 6.32 -15.48 0.61
CA LEU A 23 4.99 -15.68 1.19
C LEU A 23 3.88 -15.45 0.16
N TYR A 24 3.98 -14.38 -0.65
CA TYR A 24 3.01 -14.08 -1.70
C TYR A 24 3.08 -15.08 -2.86
N LEU A 25 4.27 -15.55 -3.20
CA LEU A 25 4.46 -16.59 -4.21
C LEU A 25 3.76 -17.88 -3.79
N PHE A 26 3.95 -18.35 -2.54
CA PHE A 26 3.25 -19.55 -2.07
C PHE A 26 1.75 -19.35 -1.95
N ALA A 27 1.30 -18.22 -1.39
CA ALA A 27 -0.13 -17.92 -1.30
C ALA A 27 -0.80 -17.88 -2.68
N GLY A 28 -0.15 -17.28 -3.67
CA GLY A 28 -0.64 -17.23 -5.05
C GLY A 28 -0.58 -18.60 -5.75
N LEU A 29 0.53 -19.34 -5.60
CA LEU A 29 0.71 -20.64 -6.23
C LEU A 29 -0.30 -21.66 -5.71
N PHE A 30 -0.42 -21.83 -4.38
CA PHE A 30 -1.37 -22.77 -3.81
C PHE A 30 -2.81 -22.33 -4.04
N GLY A 31 -3.11 -21.02 -3.97
CA GLY A 31 -4.43 -20.52 -4.32
C GLY A 31 -4.82 -20.79 -5.78
N TYR A 32 -3.86 -20.76 -6.71
CA TYR A 32 -4.10 -21.12 -8.10
C TYR A 32 -4.22 -22.65 -8.29
N LEU A 33 -3.43 -23.45 -7.57
CA LEU A 33 -3.51 -24.91 -7.66
C LEU A 33 -4.84 -25.47 -7.10
N ASP A 34 -5.41 -24.84 -6.06
CA ASP A 34 -6.68 -25.27 -5.47
C ASP A 34 -7.89 -24.96 -6.38
N PHE A 35 -7.93 -23.74 -6.95
CA PHE A 35 -9.14 -23.25 -7.65
C PHE A 35 -8.97 -23.12 -9.18
N GLY A 36 -7.76 -23.22 -9.69
CA GLY A 36 -7.45 -23.08 -11.12
C GLY A 36 -8.03 -21.82 -11.73
N ALA A 37 -8.72 -21.96 -12.86
CA ALA A 37 -9.36 -20.87 -13.59
C ALA A 37 -10.54 -20.22 -12.84
N ALA A 38 -11.08 -20.87 -11.79
CA ALA A 38 -12.17 -20.30 -11.00
C ALA A 38 -11.67 -19.24 -9.99
N MET A 39 -10.36 -19.12 -9.79
CA MET A 39 -9.72 -18.14 -8.89
C MET A 39 -9.91 -16.72 -9.41
N THR A 40 -11.07 -16.15 -9.12
CA THR A 40 -11.45 -14.80 -9.50
C THR A 40 -11.75 -13.99 -8.24
N GLY A 41 -11.17 -12.79 -8.16
CA GLY A 41 -11.47 -11.89 -7.03
C GLY A 41 -10.51 -12.11 -5.87
N SER A 42 -11.11 -12.21 -4.69
CA SER A 42 -10.41 -12.52 -3.44
C SER A 42 -10.41 -14.02 -3.25
N ALA A 43 -9.24 -14.62 -3.00
CA ALA A 43 -9.10 -16.05 -2.71
C ALA A 43 -9.98 -16.50 -1.52
N LEU A 44 -10.20 -15.60 -0.56
CA LEU A 44 -11.04 -15.86 0.61
C LEU A 44 -12.46 -16.28 0.21
N ARG A 45 -13.06 -15.63 -0.81
CA ARG A 45 -14.45 -15.91 -1.21
C ARG A 45 -14.69 -17.34 -1.69
N HIS A 46 -13.64 -18.07 -2.05
CA HIS A 46 -13.74 -19.45 -2.55
C HIS A 46 -13.61 -20.50 -1.43
N TYR A 47 -13.20 -20.10 -0.22
CA TYR A 47 -13.12 -21.01 0.91
C TYR A 47 -14.37 -20.91 1.82
N ASN A 48 -14.91 -22.06 2.24
CA ASN A 48 -16.03 -22.14 3.18
C ASN A 48 -15.52 -22.30 4.64
N PRO A 49 -15.60 -21.25 5.48
CA PRO A 49 -15.07 -21.29 6.85
C PRO A 49 -15.91 -22.12 7.82
N ILE A 50 -17.13 -22.52 7.44
CA ILE A 50 -18.02 -23.34 8.30
C ILE A 50 -17.68 -24.83 8.14
N GLU A 51 -17.41 -25.26 6.91
CA GLU A 51 -17.06 -26.66 6.61
C GLU A 51 -15.61 -26.97 6.97
N ASP A 52 -14.68 -26.06 6.66
CA ASP A 52 -13.28 -26.21 7.02
C ASP A 52 -12.95 -25.42 8.28
N LYS A 53 -12.83 -26.14 9.40
CA LYS A 53 -12.48 -25.57 10.72
C LYS A 53 -11.11 -24.88 10.72
N MET A 54 -10.14 -25.35 9.94
CA MET A 54 -8.81 -24.72 9.86
C MET A 54 -8.92 -23.35 9.17
N MET A 55 -9.71 -23.30 8.09
CA MET A 55 -10.03 -22.04 7.43
C MET A 55 -10.81 -21.10 8.36
N GLY A 56 -11.76 -21.61 9.15
CA GLY A 56 -12.49 -20.82 10.15
C GLY A 56 -11.57 -20.10 11.14
N VAL A 57 -10.54 -20.78 11.65
CA VAL A 57 -9.51 -20.15 12.51
C VAL A 57 -8.70 -19.10 11.75
N GLY A 58 -8.33 -19.39 10.50
CA GLY A 58 -7.65 -18.42 9.63
C GLY A 58 -8.45 -17.14 9.41
N TYR A 59 -9.76 -17.27 9.19
CA TYR A 59 -10.68 -16.15 9.05
C TYR A 59 -10.80 -15.31 10.32
N ALA A 60 -10.86 -15.94 11.50
CA ALA A 60 -10.85 -15.22 12.77
C ALA A 60 -9.55 -14.41 12.94
N GLY A 61 -8.41 -15.00 12.57
CA GLY A 61 -7.11 -14.31 12.56
C GLY A 61 -7.07 -13.13 11.59
N ILE A 62 -7.61 -13.29 10.38
CA ILE A 62 -7.72 -12.21 9.39
C ILE A 62 -8.62 -11.09 9.91
N LEU A 63 -9.78 -11.42 10.48
CA LEU A 63 -10.68 -10.42 11.06
C LEU A 63 -9.99 -9.62 12.16
N PHE A 64 -9.32 -10.31 13.09
CA PHE A 64 -8.56 -9.65 14.16
C PHE A 64 -7.46 -8.75 13.60
N LYS A 65 -6.67 -9.24 12.63
CA LYS A 65 -5.63 -8.45 11.94
C LYS A 65 -6.21 -7.20 11.28
N LEU A 66 -7.34 -7.32 10.60
CA LEU A 66 -7.98 -6.19 9.91
C LEU A 66 -8.46 -5.14 10.91
N CYS A 67 -9.08 -5.54 12.02
CA CYS A 67 -9.52 -4.62 13.07
C CYS A 67 -8.34 -3.86 13.70
N VAL A 68 -7.30 -4.58 14.15
CA VAL A 68 -6.13 -3.96 14.76
C VAL A 68 -5.35 -3.13 13.74
N GLY A 69 -5.18 -3.67 12.54
CA GLY A 69 -4.50 -3.00 11.43
C GLY A 69 -5.17 -1.68 11.08
N TYR A 70 -6.51 -1.66 10.95
CA TYR A 70 -7.24 -0.44 10.65
C TYR A 70 -7.02 0.65 11.70
N GLY A 71 -7.11 0.30 12.98
CA GLY A 71 -6.85 1.24 14.08
C GLY A 71 -5.42 1.81 14.06
N LEU A 72 -4.42 0.97 13.79
CA LEU A 72 -3.03 1.40 13.69
C LEU A 72 -2.78 2.30 12.47
N HIS A 73 -3.46 2.06 11.34
CA HIS A 73 -3.32 2.88 10.13
C HIS A 73 -4.01 4.25 10.26
N MET A 74 -5.01 4.41 11.14
CA MET A 74 -5.63 5.72 11.37
C MET A 74 -4.65 6.74 11.96
N ILE A 75 -3.66 6.31 12.73
CA ILE A 75 -2.67 7.19 13.38
C ILE A 75 -1.88 8.02 12.34
N PRO A 76 -1.16 7.43 11.37
CA PRO A 76 -0.41 8.21 10.39
C PRO A 76 -1.31 9.02 9.45
N VAL A 77 -2.52 8.53 9.12
CA VAL A 77 -3.44 9.29 8.26
C VAL A 77 -3.94 10.55 8.97
N ARG A 78 -4.28 10.43 10.25
CA ARG A 78 -4.64 11.57 11.10
C ARG A 78 -3.49 12.57 11.20
N ASP A 79 -2.28 12.10 11.47
CA ASP A 79 -1.10 12.97 11.59
C ASP A 79 -0.80 13.69 10.26
N ALA A 80 -0.99 13.02 9.11
CA ALA A 80 -0.88 13.63 7.80
C ALA A 80 -1.93 14.71 7.56
N ILE A 81 -3.19 14.49 7.96
CA ILE A 81 -4.26 15.51 7.86
C ILE A 81 -3.91 16.74 8.69
N TYR A 82 -3.50 16.56 9.94
CA TYR A 82 -3.14 17.68 10.80
C TYR A 82 -1.92 18.45 10.29
N HIS A 83 -0.93 17.75 9.74
CA HIS A 83 0.20 18.37 9.06
C HIS A 83 -0.27 19.22 7.85
N CYS A 84 -1.19 18.73 7.04
CA CYS A 84 -1.76 19.47 5.90
C CYS A 84 -2.53 20.73 6.35
N VAL A 85 -3.26 20.65 7.47
CA VAL A 85 -4.03 21.78 8.03
C VAL A 85 -3.13 22.71 8.88
N ARG A 86 -1.84 22.38 9.05
CA ARG A 86 -0.86 23.10 9.89
C ARG A 86 -1.31 23.25 11.35
N VAL A 87 -1.99 22.24 11.88
CA VAL A 87 -2.43 22.19 13.28
C VAL A 87 -1.58 21.18 14.02
N ASP A 88 -1.15 21.52 15.23
CA ASP A 88 -0.35 20.63 16.06
C ASP A 88 -1.24 19.59 16.75
N VAL A 89 -1.00 18.30 16.46
CA VAL A 89 -1.66 17.13 17.04
C VAL A 89 -1.76 17.20 18.56
N HIS A 90 -0.69 17.68 19.20
CA HIS A 90 -0.57 17.64 20.66
C HIS A 90 -1.35 18.76 21.35
N THR A 91 -1.80 19.76 20.60
CA THR A 91 -2.57 20.91 21.13
C THR A 91 -4.07 20.74 20.96
N LEU A 92 -4.51 19.73 20.21
CA LEU A 92 -5.91 19.50 19.91
C LEU A 92 -6.65 18.82 21.04
N GLU A 93 -7.83 19.36 21.35
CA GLU A 93 -8.75 18.79 22.32
C GLU A 93 -9.26 17.41 21.86
N TRP A 94 -9.41 16.49 22.81
CA TRP A 94 -9.74 15.09 22.55
C TRP A 94 -11.03 14.90 21.73
N TRP A 95 -12.04 15.76 21.92
CA TRP A 95 -13.33 15.66 21.25
C TRP A 95 -13.25 16.04 19.76
N LYS A 96 -12.39 17.02 19.42
CA LYS A 96 -12.12 17.40 18.02
C LYS A 96 -11.41 16.26 17.29
N ASN A 97 -10.46 15.64 17.98
CA ASN A 97 -9.76 14.48 17.47
C ASN A 97 -10.67 13.26 17.30
N ALA A 98 -11.55 13.01 18.28
CA ALA A 98 -12.56 11.95 18.20
C ALA A 98 -13.54 12.18 17.03
N CYS A 99 -13.95 13.43 16.79
CA CYS A 99 -14.80 13.80 15.66
C CYS A 99 -14.10 13.54 14.31
N LEU A 100 -12.84 13.95 14.16
CA LEU A 100 -12.07 13.70 12.94
C LEU A 100 -11.89 12.20 12.67
N CYS A 101 -11.45 11.45 13.68
CA CYS A 101 -11.29 9.99 13.58
C CYS A 101 -12.64 9.31 13.27
N GLY A 102 -13.72 9.73 13.92
CA GLY A 102 -15.08 9.23 13.65
C GLY A 102 -15.53 9.51 12.22
N LEU A 103 -15.24 10.71 11.70
CA LEU A 103 -15.53 11.08 10.31
C LEU A 103 -14.71 10.23 9.33
N MET A 104 -13.42 10.02 9.58
CA MET A 104 -12.57 9.16 8.75
C MET A 104 -13.07 7.72 8.72
N ALA A 105 -13.49 7.19 9.88
CA ALA A 105 -14.07 5.86 9.98
C ALA A 105 -15.41 5.76 9.23
N LEU A 106 -16.27 6.77 9.37
CA LEU A 106 -17.54 6.85 8.64
C LEU A 106 -17.32 6.89 7.14
N LEU A 107 -16.41 7.74 6.65
CA LEU A 107 -16.07 7.83 5.22
C LEU A 107 -15.53 6.49 4.69
N SER A 108 -14.67 5.82 5.47
CA SER A 108 -14.15 4.50 5.12
C SER A 108 -15.27 3.44 5.03
N LEU A 109 -16.21 3.47 5.97
CA LEU A 109 -17.37 2.57 6.00
C LEU A 109 -18.29 2.80 4.80
N VAL A 110 -18.60 4.07 4.51
CA VAL A 110 -19.43 4.47 3.38
C VAL A 110 -18.77 4.04 2.06
N ALA A 111 -17.48 4.32 1.89
CA ALA A 111 -16.73 3.88 0.71
C ALA A 111 -16.71 2.34 0.59
N GLY A 112 -16.51 1.62 1.69
CA GLY A 112 -16.54 0.16 1.72
C GLY A 112 -17.91 -0.43 1.37
N LEU A 113 -19.01 0.25 1.70
CA LEU A 113 -20.37 -0.18 1.35
C LEU A 113 -20.67 -0.03 -0.14
N PHE A 114 -20.10 1.00 -0.78
CA PHE A 114 -20.30 1.26 -2.21
C PHE A 114 -19.31 0.53 -3.12
N LEU A 115 -18.23 -0.04 -2.58
CA LEU A 115 -17.25 -0.79 -3.36
C LEU A 115 -17.72 -2.25 -3.57
N PRO A 116 -18.08 -2.63 -4.81
CA PRO A 116 -18.55 -3.99 -5.09
C PRO A 116 -17.42 -5.03 -4.98
N ASN A 117 -16.18 -4.60 -5.23
CA ASN A 117 -15.01 -5.46 -5.25
C ASN A 117 -13.80 -4.84 -4.56
N VAL A 118 -13.15 -5.62 -3.70
CA VAL A 118 -11.90 -5.23 -3.02
C VAL A 118 -10.74 -5.01 -4.00
N LYS A 119 -10.83 -5.62 -5.20
CA LYS A 119 -9.85 -5.46 -6.28
C LYS A 119 -9.69 -4.00 -6.69
N VAL A 120 -10.77 -3.23 -6.76
CA VAL A 120 -10.74 -1.81 -7.13
C VAL A 120 -9.95 -1.01 -6.12
N ALA A 121 -10.25 -1.20 -4.84
CA ALA A 121 -9.57 -0.50 -3.77
C ALA A 121 -8.08 -0.83 -3.75
N PHE A 122 -7.71 -2.11 -3.84
CA PHE A 122 -6.31 -2.52 -3.89
C PHE A 122 -5.61 -2.07 -5.17
N GLY A 123 -6.30 -2.05 -6.30
CA GLY A 123 -5.79 -1.57 -7.58
C GLY A 123 -5.54 -0.06 -7.58
N LEU A 124 -6.50 0.74 -7.11
CA LEU A 124 -6.34 2.19 -6.99
C LEU A 124 -5.25 2.55 -5.99
N VAL A 125 -5.26 1.97 -4.79
CA VAL A 125 -4.23 2.22 -3.78
C VAL A 125 -2.87 1.79 -4.30
N GLY A 126 -2.74 0.59 -4.86
CA GLY A 126 -1.47 0.08 -5.39
C GLY A 126 -0.96 0.87 -6.59
N GLY A 127 -1.83 1.14 -7.57
CA GLY A 127 -1.50 1.86 -8.79
C GLY A 127 -1.16 3.32 -8.53
N PHE A 128 -2.05 4.05 -7.85
CA PHE A 128 -1.86 5.47 -7.59
C PHE A 128 -0.82 5.72 -6.49
N SER A 129 -1.10 5.27 -5.26
CA SER A 129 -0.23 5.60 -4.12
C SER A 129 1.11 4.84 -4.16
N GLY A 130 1.09 3.57 -4.58
CA GLY A 130 2.30 2.76 -4.73
C GLY A 130 3.19 3.28 -5.86
N GLY A 131 2.60 3.65 -6.99
CA GLY A 131 3.33 4.28 -8.10
C GLY A 131 3.96 5.62 -7.71
N PHE A 132 3.21 6.46 -6.99
CA PHE A 132 3.70 7.77 -6.57
C PHE A 132 4.80 7.69 -5.51
N ILE A 133 4.57 6.96 -4.42
CA ILE A 133 5.50 6.87 -3.28
C ILE A 133 6.69 5.97 -3.60
N GLY A 134 6.46 4.88 -4.33
CA GLY A 134 7.49 3.88 -4.64
C GLY A 134 8.43 4.30 -5.77
N PHE A 135 7.94 5.09 -6.73
CA PHE A 135 8.70 5.43 -7.93
C PHE A 135 8.86 6.95 -8.14
N ILE A 136 7.75 7.67 -8.32
CA ILE A 136 7.80 9.09 -8.73
C ILE A 136 8.51 9.95 -7.66
N TYR A 137 8.07 9.86 -6.41
CA TYR A 137 8.58 10.67 -5.31
C TYR A 137 10.09 10.50 -5.07
N PRO A 138 10.66 9.28 -4.94
CA PRO A 138 12.10 9.12 -4.77
C PRO A 138 12.90 9.60 -5.99
N ALA A 139 12.38 9.44 -7.21
CA ALA A 139 13.03 9.98 -8.41
C ALA A 139 13.14 11.51 -8.35
N LEU A 140 12.03 12.19 -8.03
CA LEU A 140 11.99 13.64 -7.89
C LEU A 140 12.88 14.13 -6.75
N MET A 141 12.89 13.44 -5.61
CA MET A 141 13.77 13.79 -4.50
C MET A 141 15.25 13.81 -4.90
N VAL A 142 15.71 12.80 -5.65
CA VAL A 142 17.12 12.76 -6.12
C VAL A 142 17.41 13.88 -7.12
N MET A 143 16.45 14.20 -8.00
CA MET A 143 16.60 15.28 -8.98
C MET A 143 16.62 16.68 -8.35
N TYR A 144 15.77 16.94 -7.35
CA TYR A 144 15.61 18.27 -6.76
C TYR A 144 16.51 18.54 -5.54
N ALA A 145 16.93 17.51 -4.79
CA ALA A 145 17.75 17.69 -3.59
C ALA A 145 19.27 17.72 -3.87
N GLY A 146 19.71 17.27 -5.05
CA GLY A 146 21.13 17.29 -5.46
C GLY A 146 21.44 18.42 -6.44
N SER A 147 22.70 18.86 -6.52
CA SER A 147 23.21 19.69 -7.63
C SER A 147 23.26 18.86 -8.92
N TRP A 148 22.07 18.58 -9.45
CA TRP A 148 21.83 17.53 -10.43
C TRP A 148 22.31 17.97 -11.82
N SER A 149 23.48 17.47 -12.21
CA SER A 149 24.02 17.57 -13.56
C SER A 149 24.63 16.22 -13.97
N LEU A 150 24.69 15.95 -15.28
CA LEU A 150 25.33 14.75 -15.83
C LEU A 150 26.77 14.55 -15.31
N SER A 151 27.47 15.65 -15.03
CA SER A 151 28.83 15.65 -14.46
C SER A 151 28.87 15.32 -12.96
N SER A 152 27.79 15.54 -12.21
CA SER A 152 27.76 15.35 -10.75
C SER A 152 27.26 13.96 -10.32
N VAL A 153 26.36 13.34 -11.09
CA VAL A 153 25.72 12.07 -10.71
C VAL A 153 26.21 10.89 -11.56
N GLY A 154 26.80 11.16 -12.72
CA GLY A 154 27.21 10.14 -13.69
C GLY A 154 26.04 9.60 -14.53
N TRP A 155 26.36 9.02 -15.69
CA TRP A 155 25.38 8.61 -16.69
C TRP A 155 24.41 7.53 -16.18
N TYR A 156 24.89 6.57 -15.37
CA TYR A 156 24.11 5.44 -14.91
C TYR A 156 23.00 5.87 -13.95
N HIS A 157 23.33 6.70 -12.96
CA HIS A 157 22.35 7.22 -12.02
C HIS A 157 21.39 8.18 -12.72
N TYR A 158 21.88 9.01 -13.63
CA TYR A 158 21.04 9.89 -14.44
C TYR A 158 19.97 9.12 -15.22
N LEU A 159 20.38 8.07 -15.96
CA LEU A 159 19.45 7.22 -16.72
C LEU A 159 18.49 6.46 -15.79
N SER A 160 19.00 5.90 -14.70
CA SER A 160 18.20 5.13 -13.74
C SER A 160 17.11 5.99 -13.10
N THR A 161 17.39 7.24 -12.72
CA THR A 161 16.38 8.13 -12.12
C THR A 161 15.27 8.49 -13.12
N TYR A 162 15.61 8.73 -14.39
CA TYR A 162 14.59 8.94 -15.43
C TYR A 162 13.75 7.71 -15.72
N LEU A 163 14.39 6.54 -15.82
CA LEU A 163 13.68 5.27 -16.01
C LEU A 163 12.69 5.05 -14.86
N LEU A 164 13.13 5.28 -13.63
CA LEU A 164 12.31 5.12 -12.43
C LEU A 164 11.11 6.10 -12.42
N LEU A 165 11.31 7.34 -12.86
CA LEU A 165 10.23 8.31 -13.05
C LEU A 165 9.24 7.88 -14.13
N ILE A 166 9.73 7.49 -15.32
CA ILE A 166 8.88 7.10 -16.46
C ILE A 166 8.06 5.85 -16.10
N VAL A 167 8.72 4.82 -15.53
CA VAL A 167 8.04 3.61 -15.07
C VAL A 167 7.01 3.95 -13.99
N GLY A 168 7.32 4.86 -13.07
CA GLY A 168 6.38 5.36 -12.08
C GLY A 168 5.14 5.99 -12.71
N VAL A 169 5.31 6.88 -13.69
CA VAL A 169 4.20 7.53 -14.40
C VAL A 169 3.36 6.51 -15.16
N ILE A 170 3.99 5.58 -15.88
CA ILE A 170 3.29 4.49 -16.58
C ILE A 170 2.51 3.64 -15.59
N GLY A 171 3.12 3.27 -14.45
CA GLY A 171 2.50 2.49 -13.40
C GLY A 171 1.28 3.17 -12.78
N VAL A 172 1.36 4.48 -12.51
CA VAL A 172 0.24 5.27 -11.99
C VAL A 172 -0.89 5.36 -13.02
N VAL A 173 -0.59 5.74 -14.26
CA VAL A 173 -1.59 5.91 -15.31
C VAL A 173 -2.26 4.57 -15.61
N TRP A 174 -1.48 3.53 -15.88
CA TRP A 174 -1.99 2.21 -16.23
C TRP A 174 -2.68 1.53 -15.06
N GLY A 175 -2.08 1.57 -13.87
CA GLY A 175 -2.65 0.95 -12.67
C GLY A 175 -3.96 1.60 -12.22
N THR A 176 -4.05 2.94 -12.32
CA THR A 176 -5.30 3.65 -12.01
C THR A 176 -6.35 3.39 -13.09
N ALA A 177 -5.96 3.44 -14.37
CA ALA A 177 -6.87 3.17 -15.49
C ALA A 177 -7.42 1.74 -15.41
N SER A 178 -6.57 0.72 -15.24
CA SER A 178 -7.02 -0.67 -15.16
C SER A 178 -7.95 -0.93 -13.96
N SER A 179 -7.77 -0.20 -12.86
CA SER A 179 -8.64 -0.32 -11.69
C SER A 179 -10.02 0.30 -11.91
N ILE A 180 -10.11 1.34 -12.73
CA ILE A 180 -11.38 2.00 -13.08
C ILE A 180 -12.09 1.24 -14.19
N TYR A 181 -11.40 0.98 -15.31
CA TYR A 181 -11.97 0.28 -16.47
C TYR A 181 -12.20 -1.22 -16.24
N GLY A 182 -11.57 -1.82 -15.22
CA GLY A 182 -11.82 -3.21 -14.84
C GLY A 182 -13.20 -3.47 -14.22
N GLU A 183 -13.95 -2.41 -13.89
CA GLU A 183 -15.28 -2.49 -13.25
C GLU A 183 -16.42 -1.94 -14.12
N ILE A 184 -16.10 -1.32 -15.27
CA ILE A 184 -17.07 -0.89 -16.28
C ILE A 184 -17.30 -2.04 -17.27
#